data_AF-A0AA88FFF6-F1
#
_entry.id   AF-A0AA88FFF6-F1
#
_cell.length_a   1.000
_cell.length_b   1.000
_cell.length_c   1.000
_cell.angle_alpha   90.00
_cell.angle_beta   90.00
_cell.angle_gamma   90.00
#
_symmetry.space_group_name_H-M   'P 1'
#
loop_
_entity.id
_entity.type
_entity.pdbx_description
1 polymer ?
#
loop_
_entity_poly.entity_id
_entity_poly.type
_entity_poly.pdbx_seq_one_letter_code
_entity_poly.pdbx_strand_id
1 'polypeptide(L)'
;MAMRTSLILSSSLERSWVTGVWSAMRLLGGWCGCAEGVEGLTGGLRRGLATQPSFRYLAAVNFLAHLLLSGPNDDLIVGNFAAEAVRGRAALEAYPAAVQRGIRLHRLIDSFTDNHPVVRRSTARLREQGLGKWAGVVADVGYDHLLARDFARYTYRPQEPLAAFSQRMYTILQARHNELPERLQHMFRYMREGDWLTGYAQPEGLARALDGLSRRVPGAEVLATGGAAFLAERPAYEMDFEEFWPEVRAAVDELINT
;
A
#
# COMPACT_ATOMS: atom_id res chain seq x y z
N MET A 1 -54.03 -13.73 -17.90
CA MET A 1 -53.00 -14.55 -17.23
C MET A 1 -51.65 -14.05 -17.72
N ALA A 2 -51.17 -12.87 -17.31
CA ALA A 2 -50.48 -12.55 -16.05
C ALA A 2 -49.36 -13.56 -15.76
N MET A 3 -48.06 -13.22 -15.65
CA MET A 3 -47.36 -11.93 -15.65
C MET A 3 -45.89 -12.21 -15.99
N ARG A 4 -45.27 -11.34 -16.80
CA ARG A 4 -43.81 -11.26 -16.97
C ARG A 4 -43.23 -10.59 -15.73
N THR A 5 -42.16 -11.15 -15.15
CA THR A 5 -41.32 -10.42 -14.19
C THR A 5 -39.90 -10.35 -14.74
N SER A 6 -39.65 -9.23 -15.42
CA SER A 6 -38.32 -8.69 -15.63
C SER A 6 -37.91 -8.01 -14.32
N LEU A 7 -36.77 -8.36 -13.74
CA LEU A 7 -36.15 -7.57 -12.68
C LEU A 7 -34.74 -7.20 -13.11
N ILE A 8 -34.66 -5.96 -13.56
CA ILE A 8 -33.49 -5.11 -13.65
C ILE A 8 -32.92 -4.97 -12.24
N LEU A 9 -31.70 -5.45 -12.01
CA LEU A 9 -30.84 -4.97 -10.93
C LEU A 9 -29.57 -4.40 -11.56
N SER A 10 -29.69 -3.14 -11.94
CA SER A 10 -28.58 -2.30 -12.38
C SER A 10 -27.80 -1.76 -11.17
N SER A 11 -26.47 -1.67 -11.33
CA SER A 11 -25.69 -0.45 -11.08
C SER A 11 -25.56 0.12 -9.64
N SER A 12 -25.54 -0.71 -8.60
CA SER A 12 -25.34 -0.23 -7.21
C SER A 12 -23.92 -0.40 -6.64
N LEU A 13 -23.10 -1.34 -7.12
CA LEU A 13 -21.77 -1.63 -6.55
C LEU A 13 -20.60 -0.80 -7.10
N GLU A 14 -20.79 -0.02 -8.17
CA GLU A 14 -19.74 0.83 -8.77
C GLU A 14 -19.70 2.25 -8.18
N ARG A 15 -20.62 2.62 -7.27
CA ARG A 15 -20.74 4.00 -6.76
C ARG A 15 -20.23 4.23 -5.33
N SER A 16 -19.71 3.23 -4.62
CA SER A 16 -19.15 3.42 -3.26
C SER A 16 -17.62 3.51 -3.18
N TRP A 17 -16.90 3.29 -4.30
CA TRP A 17 -15.42 3.31 -4.33
C TRP A 17 -14.79 4.72 -4.35
N VAL A 18 -15.60 5.78 -4.36
CA VAL A 18 -15.12 7.15 -4.60
C VAL A 18 -14.99 8.00 -3.33
N THR A 19 -15.36 7.52 -2.13
CA THR A 19 -15.44 8.40 -0.95
C THR A 19 -14.64 7.98 0.29
N GLY A 20 -13.96 6.83 0.30
CA GLY A 20 -13.19 6.36 1.48
C GLY A 20 -11.76 6.88 1.59
N VAL A 21 -11.07 7.09 0.46
CA VAL A 21 -9.65 7.53 0.41
C VAL A 21 -9.52 9.06 0.37
N TRP A 22 -10.65 9.77 0.29
CA TRP A 22 -10.70 11.24 0.13
C TRP A 22 -10.75 12.04 1.45
N SER A 23 -10.76 11.40 2.62
CA SER A 23 -10.86 12.12 3.91
C SER A 23 -9.55 12.75 4.40
N ALA A 24 -8.41 12.50 3.74
CA ALA A 24 -7.17 13.26 3.96
C ALA A 24 -7.02 14.47 3.00
N MET A 25 -7.98 14.71 2.10
CA MET A 25 -7.95 15.79 1.09
C MET A 25 -9.11 16.79 1.24
N ARG A 26 -9.61 17.01 2.47
CA ARG A 26 -10.63 18.05 2.76
C ARG A 26 -10.19 19.12 3.78
N LEU A 27 -8.88 19.33 3.95
CA LEU A 27 -8.33 20.46 4.72
C LEU A 27 -7.47 21.42 3.90
N LEU A 28 -7.53 21.36 2.57
CA LEU A 28 -7.00 22.40 1.69
C LEU A 28 -8.17 22.88 0.82
N GLY A 29 -8.70 24.04 1.17
CA GLY A 29 -10.00 24.54 0.74
C GLY A 29 -10.15 24.93 -0.72
N GLY A 30 -11.39 25.26 -1.06
CA GLY A 30 -11.75 26.05 -2.24
C GLY A 30 -12.46 25.28 -3.34
N TRP A 31 -13.75 24.99 -3.13
CA TRP A 31 -14.68 24.87 -4.24
C TRP A 31 -14.83 26.26 -4.89
N CYS A 32 -14.49 26.39 -6.16
CA CYS A 32 -14.99 27.46 -7.02
C CYS A 32 -15.69 26.78 -8.20
N GLY A 33 -17.02 26.91 -8.24
CA GLY A 33 -17.82 26.44 -9.37
C GLY A 33 -17.58 27.32 -10.59
N CYS A 34 -17.58 26.72 -11.77
CA CYS A 34 -17.67 27.45 -13.02
C CYS A 34 -18.95 27.03 -13.72
N ALA A 35 -19.97 27.88 -13.57
CA ALA A 35 -20.92 28.15 -14.64
C ALA A 35 -20.19 28.96 -15.73
N GLU A 36 -20.65 28.77 -16.96
CA GLU A 36 -20.17 29.37 -18.20
C GLU A 36 -20.22 30.91 -18.19
N GLY A 37 -19.32 31.56 -18.95
CA GLY A 37 -19.63 32.85 -19.58
C GLY A 37 -18.54 33.92 -19.61
N VAL A 38 -17.99 34.13 -20.82
CA VAL A 38 -17.70 35.41 -21.49
C VAL A 38 -16.49 36.27 -21.08
N GLU A 39 -15.55 36.35 -22.05
CA GLU A 39 -14.67 37.45 -22.52
C GLU A 39 -14.09 38.52 -21.57
N GLY A 40 -12.79 38.83 -21.77
CA GLY A 40 -12.21 40.13 -21.39
C GLY A 40 -10.70 40.15 -21.20
N LEU A 41 -9.99 40.85 -22.11
CA LEU A 41 -8.54 41.08 -22.16
C LEU A 41 -7.99 41.83 -20.93
N THR A 42 -6.77 41.50 -20.48
CA THR A 42 -5.60 42.41 -20.39
C THR A 42 -4.42 41.75 -19.67
N GLY A 43 -3.21 42.12 -20.09
CA GLY A 43 -1.95 41.46 -19.78
C GLY A 43 -1.53 41.50 -18.30
N GLY A 44 -0.93 40.40 -17.87
CA GLY A 44 -0.30 40.26 -16.56
C GLY A 44 0.62 39.05 -16.57
N LEU A 45 1.92 39.33 -16.51
CA LEU A 45 3.06 38.46 -16.18
C LEU A 45 2.70 37.00 -15.84
N ARG A 46 2.63 36.11 -16.85
CA ARG A 46 2.56 34.67 -16.62
C ARG A 46 3.92 34.18 -16.11
N ARG A 47 4.12 34.21 -14.79
CA ARG A 47 5.04 33.25 -14.15
C ARG A 47 4.47 31.87 -14.46
N GLY A 48 5.23 31.07 -15.20
CA GLY A 48 4.91 29.67 -15.40
C GLY A 48 4.81 29.00 -14.03
N LEU A 49 3.57 28.80 -13.56
CA LEU A 49 3.27 27.74 -12.62
C LEU A 49 3.53 26.46 -13.39
N ALA A 50 4.77 25.98 -13.29
CA ALA A 50 5.10 24.61 -13.59
C ALA A 50 4.08 23.77 -12.80
N THR A 51 3.17 23.15 -13.53
CA THR A 51 2.28 22.11 -13.02
C THR A 51 3.21 21.05 -12.43
N GLN A 52 3.44 21.09 -11.13
CA GLN A 52 4.19 20.05 -10.46
C GLN A 52 3.35 18.78 -10.67
N PRO A 53 3.85 17.79 -11.41
CA PRO A 53 3.14 16.54 -11.48
C PRO A 53 3.15 16.03 -10.04
N SER A 54 1.99 15.62 -9.55
CA SER A 54 1.85 14.97 -8.25
C SER A 54 2.55 13.62 -8.32
N PHE A 55 3.88 13.65 -8.33
CA PHE A 55 4.77 12.51 -8.21
C PHE A 55 4.73 12.11 -6.75
N ARG A 56 3.67 11.39 -6.37
CA ARG A 56 3.68 10.67 -5.11
C ARG A 56 4.74 9.59 -5.25
N TYR A 57 5.82 9.82 -4.54
CA TYR A 57 6.93 8.92 -4.30
C TYR A 57 6.38 7.52 -3.97
N LEU A 58 7.11 6.45 -4.35
CA LEU A 58 6.85 5.07 -3.90
C LEU A 58 6.99 5.04 -2.37
N ALA A 59 6.00 5.57 -1.68
CA ALA A 59 6.04 5.98 -0.29
C ALA A 59 5.38 4.86 0.50
N ALA A 60 6.23 4.15 1.25
CA ALA A 60 5.91 3.00 2.09
C ALA A 60 5.39 1.80 1.31
N VAL A 61 6.22 0.77 1.21
CA VAL A 61 5.66 -0.54 0.91
C VAL A 61 6.20 -1.49 1.93
N ASN A 62 5.31 -1.88 2.83
CA ASN A 62 5.32 -3.17 3.46
C ASN A 62 5.14 -4.26 2.38
N PHE A 63 6.25 -4.75 1.81
CA PHE A 63 6.19 -5.76 0.75
C PHE A 63 5.91 -7.15 1.32
N LEU A 64 6.35 -7.44 2.55
CA LEU A 64 6.32 -8.80 3.07
C LEU A 64 4.87 -9.23 3.36
N ALA A 65 4.05 -8.41 4.00
CA ALA A 65 2.64 -8.76 4.22
C ALA A 65 1.87 -8.92 2.89
N HIS A 66 2.07 -7.99 1.95
CA HIS A 66 1.42 -8.05 0.63
C HIS A 66 1.77 -9.31 -0.15
N LEU A 67 3.06 -9.68 -0.18
CA LEU A 67 3.52 -10.90 -0.84
C LEU A 67 3.01 -12.15 -0.11
N LEU A 68 3.01 -12.15 1.22
CA LEU A 68 2.55 -13.28 2.03
C LEU A 68 1.05 -13.53 1.84
N LEU A 69 0.24 -12.47 1.87
CA LEU A 69 -1.21 -12.51 1.69
C LEU A 69 -1.63 -12.86 0.25
N SER A 70 -0.70 -12.81 -0.71
CA SER A 70 -0.98 -13.25 -2.09
C SER A 70 -1.06 -14.77 -2.25
N GLY A 71 -0.72 -15.54 -1.21
CA GLY A 71 -0.81 -16.99 -1.21
C GLY A 71 0.17 -17.66 -2.20
N PRO A 72 -0.18 -18.83 -2.77
CA PRO A 72 0.71 -19.57 -3.67
C PRO A 72 0.57 -19.20 -5.16
N ASN A 73 -0.26 -18.22 -5.51
CA ASN A 73 -0.56 -17.91 -6.90
C ASN A 73 0.38 -16.83 -7.47
N ASP A 74 1.22 -17.20 -8.43
CA ASP A 74 2.22 -16.31 -9.05
C ASP A 74 1.61 -15.06 -9.71
N ASP A 75 0.41 -15.15 -10.30
CA ASP A 75 -0.27 -13.98 -10.87
C ASP A 75 -0.71 -12.99 -9.79
N LEU A 76 -1.20 -13.49 -8.65
CA LEU A 76 -1.56 -12.64 -7.52
C LEU A 76 -0.32 -11.97 -6.93
N ILE A 77 0.77 -12.72 -6.76
CA ILE A 77 2.06 -12.21 -6.26
C ILE A 77 2.58 -11.08 -7.16
N VAL A 78 2.67 -11.33 -8.48
CA VAL A 78 3.15 -10.33 -9.44
C VAL A 78 2.23 -9.12 -9.48
N GLY A 79 0.91 -9.33 -9.52
CA GLY A 79 -0.05 -8.26 -9.57
C GLY A 79 -0.03 -7.39 -8.31
N ASN A 80 0.07 -8.02 -7.13
CA ASN A 80 0.11 -7.33 -5.87
C ASN A 80 1.39 -6.48 -5.75
N PHE A 81 2.54 -7.03 -6.13
CA PHE A 81 3.80 -6.29 -6.19
C PHE A 81 3.76 -5.14 -7.22
N ALA A 82 3.21 -5.38 -8.41
CA ALA A 82 3.12 -4.36 -9.46
C ALA A 82 2.19 -3.19 -9.09
N ALA A 83 1.17 -3.44 -8.26
CA ALA A 83 0.14 -2.48 -7.86
C ALA A 83 0.71 -1.18 -7.29
N GLU A 84 1.86 -1.26 -6.64
CA GLU A 84 2.58 -0.12 -6.07
C GLU A 84 2.83 0.99 -7.12
N ALA A 85 3.10 0.62 -8.38
CA ALA A 85 3.30 1.57 -9.47
C ALA A 85 2.13 1.65 -10.47
N VAL A 86 1.07 0.83 -10.30
CA VAL A 86 -0.07 0.80 -11.23
C VAL A 86 -1.23 1.67 -10.74
N ARG A 87 -1.44 2.80 -11.42
CA ARG A 87 -2.48 3.78 -11.08
C ARG A 87 -3.50 3.93 -12.22
N GLY A 88 -4.77 4.06 -11.86
CA GLY A 88 -5.87 4.25 -12.80
C GLY A 88 -6.33 2.96 -13.51
N ARG A 89 -7.41 3.10 -14.29
CA ARG A 89 -8.08 1.98 -14.96
C ARG A 89 -7.28 1.46 -16.17
N ALA A 90 -6.78 2.35 -17.02
CA ALA A 90 -6.04 1.97 -18.22
C ALA A 90 -4.76 1.16 -17.90
N ALA A 91 -4.00 1.59 -16.89
CA ALA A 91 -2.79 0.86 -16.47
C ALA A 91 -3.12 -0.51 -15.86
N LEU A 92 -4.25 -0.64 -15.16
CA LEU A 92 -4.73 -1.93 -14.66
C LEU A 92 -5.12 -2.86 -15.83
N GLU A 93 -5.90 -2.34 -16.79
CA GLU A 93 -6.40 -3.12 -17.93
C GLU A 93 -5.29 -3.58 -18.88
N ALA A 94 -4.08 -2.99 -18.80
CA ALA A 94 -2.90 -3.44 -19.54
C ALA A 94 -2.35 -4.81 -19.07
N TYR A 95 -2.76 -5.30 -17.90
CA TYR A 95 -2.34 -6.60 -17.37
C TYR A 95 -3.31 -7.73 -17.74
N PRO A 96 -2.83 -8.99 -17.85
CA PRO A 96 -3.71 -10.16 -17.92
C PRO A 96 -4.69 -10.21 -16.74
N ALA A 97 -5.90 -10.73 -16.96
CA ALA A 97 -6.97 -10.73 -15.96
C ALA A 97 -6.57 -11.36 -14.62
N ALA A 98 -5.72 -12.41 -14.65
CA ALA A 98 -5.21 -13.04 -13.43
C ALA A 98 -4.29 -12.10 -12.62
N VAL A 99 -3.39 -11.37 -13.27
CA VAL A 99 -2.49 -10.38 -12.63
C VAL A 99 -3.28 -9.17 -12.14
N GLN A 100 -4.33 -8.76 -12.86
CA GLN A 100 -5.24 -7.72 -12.39
C GLN A 100 -5.88 -8.07 -11.03
N ARG A 101 -6.15 -9.36 -10.75
CA ARG A 101 -6.65 -9.77 -9.43
C ARG A 101 -5.63 -9.49 -8.33
N GLY A 102 -4.34 -9.71 -8.57
CA GLY A 102 -3.27 -9.32 -7.64
C GLY A 102 -3.24 -7.81 -7.39
N ILE A 103 -3.43 -7.00 -8.44
CA ILE A 103 -3.49 -5.53 -8.29
C ILE A 103 -4.70 -5.10 -7.45
N ARG A 104 -5.85 -5.75 -7.65
CA ARG A 104 -7.05 -5.51 -6.83
C ARG A 104 -6.85 -5.97 -5.39
N LEU A 105 -6.16 -7.09 -5.18
CA LEU A 105 -5.83 -7.62 -3.86
C LEU A 105 -4.97 -6.63 -3.06
N HIS A 106 -3.92 -6.05 -3.65
CA HIS A 106 -3.12 -4.99 -3.02
C HIS A 106 -4.00 -3.83 -2.52
N ARG A 107 -4.86 -3.30 -3.40
CA ARG A 107 -5.75 -2.18 -3.07
C ARG A 107 -6.75 -2.54 -1.97
N LEU A 108 -7.19 -3.80 -1.91
CA LEU A 108 -8.03 -4.29 -0.83
C LEU A 108 -7.25 -4.33 0.50
N ILE A 109 -6.03 -4.88 0.51
CA ILE A 109 -5.17 -4.93 1.70
C ILE A 109 -4.92 -3.50 2.21
N ASP A 110 -4.51 -2.58 1.34
CA ASP A 110 -4.32 -1.16 1.69
C ASP A 110 -5.59 -0.55 2.29
N SER A 111 -6.71 -0.66 1.56
CA SER A 111 -7.98 -0.06 1.99
C SER A 111 -8.49 -0.67 3.30
N PHE A 112 -8.31 -1.97 3.49
CA PHE A 112 -8.69 -2.65 4.73
C PHE A 112 -7.85 -2.14 5.89
N THR A 113 -6.53 -2.12 5.71
CA THR A 113 -5.53 -1.71 6.70
C THR A 113 -5.74 -0.24 7.11
N ASP A 114 -5.84 0.68 6.15
CA ASP A 114 -6.02 2.13 6.41
C ASP A 114 -7.33 2.47 7.13
N ASN A 115 -8.35 1.64 6.95
CA ASN A 115 -9.66 1.84 7.56
C ASN A 115 -9.85 1.05 8.86
N HIS A 116 -8.93 0.16 9.21
CA HIS A 116 -9.05 -0.69 10.38
C HIS A 116 -8.93 0.11 11.68
N PRO A 117 -9.87 -0.03 12.64
CA PRO A 117 -9.82 0.70 13.92
C PRO A 117 -8.51 0.48 14.69
N VAL A 118 -7.99 -0.74 14.69
CA VAL A 118 -6.72 -1.11 15.36
C VAL A 118 -5.52 -0.42 14.70
N VAL A 119 -5.44 -0.40 13.37
CA VAL A 119 -4.35 0.30 12.66
C VAL A 119 -4.43 1.81 12.89
N ARG A 120 -5.65 2.36 12.93
CA ARG A 120 -5.87 3.78 13.27
C ARG A 120 -5.38 4.11 14.69
N ARG A 121 -5.54 3.19 15.64
CA ARG A 121 -4.98 3.30 17.00
C ARG A 121 -3.45 3.32 16.98
N SER A 122 -2.81 2.42 16.23
CA SER A 122 -1.34 2.42 16.07
C SER A 122 -0.81 3.72 15.44
N THR A 123 -1.46 4.18 14.36
CA THR A 123 -1.06 5.43 13.70
C THR A 123 -1.33 6.66 14.59
N ALA A 124 -2.31 6.62 15.49
CA ALA A 124 -2.53 7.70 16.46
C ALA A 124 -1.35 7.81 17.44
N ARG A 125 -0.89 6.70 18.02
CA ARG A 125 0.32 6.70 18.90
C ARG A 125 1.55 7.27 18.18
N LEU A 126 1.78 6.86 16.94
CA LEU A 126 2.89 7.38 16.13
C LEU A 126 2.75 8.89 15.82
N ARG A 127 1.51 9.40 15.65
CA ARG A 127 1.28 10.85 15.49
C ARG A 127 1.65 11.63 16.73
N GLU A 128 1.37 11.11 17.91
CA GLU A 128 1.76 11.71 19.20
C GLU A 128 3.28 11.79 19.35
N GLN A 129 4.03 10.87 18.72
CA GLN A 129 5.50 10.89 18.62
C GLN A 129 6.04 11.89 17.57
N GLY A 130 5.19 12.73 16.98
CA GLY A 130 5.60 13.79 16.04
C GLY A 130 5.72 13.37 14.57
N LEU A 131 5.33 12.14 14.20
CA LEU A 131 5.44 11.64 12.82
C LEU A 131 4.39 12.27 11.89
N GLY A 132 3.32 12.87 12.44
CA GLY A 132 2.30 13.59 11.69
C GLY A 132 1.67 12.73 10.58
N LYS A 133 1.63 13.24 9.35
CA LYS A 133 1.08 12.51 8.20
C LYS A 133 1.84 11.22 7.84
N TRP A 134 3.07 11.06 8.33
CA TRP A 134 3.92 9.90 8.05
C TRP A 134 3.73 8.74 9.03
N ALA A 135 2.88 8.90 10.05
CA ALA A 135 2.57 7.84 11.00
C ALA A 135 2.04 6.56 10.33
N GLY A 136 1.25 6.69 9.26
CA GLY A 136 0.78 5.54 8.47
C GLY A 136 1.93 4.74 7.86
N VAL A 137 2.90 5.42 7.27
CA VAL A 137 4.10 4.81 6.69
C VAL A 137 4.92 4.06 7.74
N VAL A 138 5.10 4.66 8.93
CA VAL A 138 5.84 4.00 10.00
C VAL A 138 5.09 2.78 10.55
N ALA A 139 3.77 2.87 10.70
CA ALA A 139 2.95 1.74 11.13
C ALA A 139 3.04 0.58 10.11
N ASP A 140 2.94 0.89 8.83
CA ASP A 140 3.03 -0.08 7.73
C ASP A 140 4.36 -0.83 7.75
N VAL A 141 5.50 -0.12 7.71
CA VAL A 141 6.83 -0.76 7.78
C VAL A 141 7.06 -1.45 9.13
N GLY A 142 6.53 -0.91 10.22
CA GLY A 142 6.61 -1.50 11.56
C GLY A 142 5.85 -2.82 11.67
N TYR A 143 4.69 -2.95 11.01
CA TYR A 143 3.95 -4.20 10.95
C TYR A 143 4.69 -5.26 10.14
N ASP A 144 5.40 -4.85 9.08
CA ASP A 144 6.28 -5.76 8.36
C ASP A 144 7.46 -6.23 9.20
N HIS A 145 7.98 -5.36 10.07
CA HIS A 145 8.98 -5.76 11.06
C HIS A 145 8.44 -6.81 12.04
N LEU A 146 7.24 -6.62 12.59
CA LEU A 146 6.61 -7.60 13.48
C LEU A 146 6.33 -8.93 12.77
N LEU A 147 5.79 -8.86 11.55
CA LEU A 147 5.54 -10.01 10.70
C LEU A 147 6.83 -10.79 10.40
N ALA A 148 7.90 -10.10 9.99
CA ALA A 148 9.17 -10.71 9.66
C ALA A 148 9.85 -11.33 10.90
N ARG A 149 9.83 -10.63 12.03
CA ARG A 149 10.46 -11.09 13.27
C ARG A 149 9.84 -12.40 13.76
N ASP A 150 8.51 -12.47 13.79
CA ASP A 150 7.77 -13.63 14.30
C ASP A 150 7.13 -14.43 13.16
N PHE A 151 7.81 -14.52 12.00
CA PHE A 151 7.24 -15.03 10.75
C PHE A 151 6.55 -16.39 10.89
N ALA A 152 7.14 -17.33 11.62
CA ALA A 152 6.60 -18.67 11.84
C ALA A 152 5.21 -18.66 12.52
N ARG A 153 4.90 -17.62 13.31
CA ARG A 153 3.59 -17.45 13.96
C ARG A 153 2.51 -16.97 13.00
N TYR A 154 2.89 -16.17 12.00
CA TYR A 154 1.94 -15.39 11.20
C TYR A 154 1.76 -15.91 9.76
N THR A 155 2.71 -16.69 9.25
CA THR A 155 2.67 -17.30 7.91
C THR A 155 1.56 -18.34 7.74
N TYR A 156 1.16 -18.58 6.49
CA TYR A 156 0.30 -19.72 6.11
C TYR A 156 1.04 -21.06 6.15
N ARG A 157 2.39 -21.05 6.15
CA ARG A 157 3.23 -22.25 6.12
C ARG A 157 4.29 -22.20 7.23
N PRO A 158 3.96 -22.56 8.48
CA PRO A 158 4.87 -22.40 9.63
C PRO A 158 6.23 -23.12 9.49
N GLN A 159 6.31 -24.13 8.62
CA GLN A 159 7.54 -24.88 8.33
C GLN A 159 8.44 -24.18 7.30
N GLU A 160 7.95 -23.18 6.57
CA GLU A 160 8.75 -22.38 5.63
C GLU A 160 9.37 -21.19 6.40
N PRO A 161 10.70 -21.15 6.60
CA PRO A 161 11.34 -20.02 7.26
C PRO A 161 11.30 -18.77 6.36
N LEU A 162 11.37 -17.58 6.97
CA LEU A 162 11.32 -16.29 6.26
C LEU A 162 12.31 -16.23 5.10
N ALA A 163 13.56 -16.68 5.29
CA ALA A 163 14.56 -16.67 4.22
C ALA A 163 14.16 -17.51 2.99
N ALA A 164 13.52 -18.68 3.20
CA ALA A 164 13.03 -19.50 2.11
C ALA A 164 11.84 -18.85 1.40
N PHE A 165 10.92 -18.26 2.17
CA PHE A 165 9.80 -17.48 1.64
C PHE A 165 10.31 -16.30 0.79
N SER A 166 11.22 -15.47 1.32
CA SER A 166 11.81 -14.32 0.64
C SER A 166 12.46 -14.73 -0.67
N GLN A 167 13.28 -15.79 -0.66
CA GLN A 167 13.94 -16.30 -1.85
C GLN A 167 12.95 -16.77 -2.91
N ARG A 168 11.85 -17.42 -2.49
CA ARG A 168 10.77 -17.82 -3.40
C ARG A 168 10.09 -16.61 -4.02
N MET A 169 9.78 -15.57 -3.24
CA MET A 169 9.20 -14.33 -3.76
C MET A 169 10.11 -13.64 -4.77
N TYR A 170 11.40 -13.50 -4.45
CA TYR A 170 12.37 -12.93 -5.39
C TYR A 170 12.50 -13.75 -6.67
N THR A 171 12.43 -15.08 -6.57
CA THR A 171 12.51 -15.95 -7.75
C THR A 171 11.32 -15.74 -8.68
N ILE A 172 10.10 -15.69 -8.13
CA ILE A 172 8.86 -15.45 -8.90
C ILE A 172 8.91 -14.08 -9.58
N LEU A 173 9.22 -13.03 -8.81
CA LEU A 173 9.28 -11.66 -9.33
C LEU A 173 10.40 -11.48 -10.37
N GLN A 174 11.53 -12.17 -10.22
CA GLN A 174 12.61 -12.14 -11.20
C GLN A 174 12.23 -12.86 -12.51
N ALA A 175 11.52 -13.99 -12.42
CA ALA A 175 11.05 -14.71 -13.61
C ALA A 175 10.04 -13.89 -14.41
N ARG A 176 9.26 -13.04 -13.74
CA ARG A 176 8.23 -12.18 -14.35
C ARG A 176 8.60 -10.70 -14.34
N HIS A 177 9.89 -10.41 -14.28
CA HIS A 177 10.44 -9.05 -14.15
C HIS A 177 9.95 -8.09 -15.23
N ASN A 178 9.82 -8.55 -16.47
CA ASN A 178 9.42 -7.72 -17.60
C ASN A 178 7.95 -7.26 -17.56
N GLU A 179 7.14 -7.85 -16.67
CA GLU A 179 5.75 -7.44 -16.45
C GLU A 179 5.65 -6.33 -15.39
N LEU A 180 6.70 -6.12 -14.62
CA LEU A 180 6.75 -5.05 -13.64
C LEU A 180 6.93 -3.71 -14.35
N PRO A 181 6.30 -2.62 -13.88
CA PRO A 181 6.62 -1.28 -14.35
C PRO A 181 8.12 -0.98 -14.20
N GLU A 182 8.71 -0.27 -15.16
CA GLU A 182 10.16 0.00 -15.23
C GLU A 182 10.75 0.51 -13.91
N ARG A 183 10.04 1.44 -13.24
CA ARG A 183 10.47 1.94 -11.93
C ARG A 183 10.54 0.86 -10.85
N LEU A 184 9.61 -0.10 -10.85
CA LEU A 184 9.63 -1.23 -9.93
C LEU A 184 10.70 -2.27 -10.30
N GLN A 185 11.03 -2.44 -11.58
CA GLN A 185 12.16 -3.26 -12.02
C GLN A 185 13.48 -2.78 -11.39
N HIS A 186 13.76 -1.48 -11.49
CA HIS A 186 14.95 -0.88 -10.88
C HIS A 186 14.97 -1.04 -9.35
N MET A 187 13.85 -0.78 -8.68
CA MET A 187 13.75 -0.95 -7.23
C MET A 187 13.90 -2.42 -6.81
N PHE A 188 13.29 -3.34 -7.54
CA PHE A 188 13.32 -4.78 -7.26
C PHE A 188 14.75 -5.32 -7.29
N ARG A 189 15.60 -4.83 -8.19
CA ARG A 189 17.03 -5.17 -8.20
C ARG A 189 17.67 -4.94 -6.83
N TYR A 190 17.51 -3.74 -6.26
CA TYR A 190 18.08 -3.40 -4.95
C TYR A 190 17.40 -4.14 -3.80
N MET A 191 16.09 -4.36 -3.91
CA MET A 191 15.32 -5.13 -2.93
C MET A 191 15.85 -6.56 -2.79
N ARG A 192 16.12 -7.21 -3.93
CA ARG A 192 16.68 -8.57 -3.98
C ARG A 192 18.15 -8.60 -3.57
N GLU A 193 18.99 -7.70 -4.10
CA GLU A 193 20.42 -7.64 -3.77
C GLU A 193 20.66 -7.36 -2.28
N GLY A 194 19.79 -6.56 -1.64
CA GLY A 194 19.88 -6.21 -0.23
C GLY A 194 19.01 -7.04 0.71
N ASP A 195 18.36 -8.10 0.21
CA ASP A 195 17.39 -8.95 0.90
C ASP A 195 16.47 -8.20 1.90
N TRP A 196 15.66 -7.27 1.37
CA TRP A 196 14.84 -6.41 2.22
C TRP A 196 13.80 -7.19 3.02
N LEU A 197 13.18 -8.23 2.44
CA LEU A 197 12.12 -9.02 3.08
C LEU A 197 12.62 -9.71 4.35
N THR A 198 13.79 -10.36 4.29
CA THR A 198 14.40 -10.94 5.49
C THR A 198 14.93 -9.85 6.42
N GLY A 199 15.44 -8.75 5.85
CA GLY A 199 15.94 -7.61 6.60
C GLY A 199 14.93 -7.00 7.57
N TYR A 200 13.63 -7.00 7.24
CA TYR A 200 12.59 -6.49 8.12
C TYR A 200 12.56 -7.16 9.50
N ALA A 201 13.04 -8.41 9.64
CA ALA A 201 13.06 -9.09 10.94
C ALA A 201 13.96 -8.40 11.98
N GLN A 202 14.90 -7.58 11.52
CA GLN A 202 15.85 -6.87 12.38
C GLN A 202 15.44 -5.39 12.58
N PRO A 203 15.61 -4.82 13.79
CA PRO A 203 15.40 -3.38 14.04
C PRO A 203 16.16 -2.47 13.05
N GLU A 204 17.36 -2.86 12.65
CA GLU A 204 18.19 -2.13 11.68
C GLU A 204 17.57 -2.14 10.28
N GLY A 205 16.84 -3.20 9.92
CA GLY A 205 16.10 -3.27 8.65
C GLY A 205 14.92 -2.32 8.63
N LEU A 206 14.14 -2.26 9.71
CA LEU A 206 13.08 -1.26 9.92
C LEU A 206 13.64 0.16 9.81
N ALA A 207 14.71 0.45 10.56
CA ALA A 207 15.35 1.77 10.55
C ALA A 207 15.87 2.14 9.15
N ARG A 208 16.54 1.21 8.46
CA ARG A 208 17.08 1.42 7.11
C ARG A 208 15.98 1.69 6.08
N ALA A 209 14.85 0.99 6.16
CA ALA A 209 13.74 1.21 5.25
C ALA A 209 13.16 2.63 5.41
N LEU A 210 12.93 3.07 6.64
CA LEU A 210 12.37 4.38 6.95
C LEU A 210 13.36 5.53 6.67
N ASP A 211 14.63 5.35 7.03
CA ASP A 211 15.70 6.31 6.69
C ASP A 211 15.91 6.41 5.19
N GLY A 212 15.88 5.28 4.48
CA GLY A 212 15.84 5.23 3.02
C GLY A 212 14.74 6.14 2.48
N LEU A 213 13.49 5.98 2.94
CA LEU A 213 12.37 6.84 2.55
C LEU A 213 12.61 8.33 2.89
N SER A 214 13.16 8.61 4.07
CA SER A 214 13.41 9.98 4.54
C SER A 214 14.31 10.78 3.59
N ARG A 215 15.26 10.11 2.92
CA ARG A 215 16.23 10.74 2.00
C ARG A 215 15.71 10.94 0.58
N ARG A 216 14.78 10.09 0.11
CA ARG A 216 14.25 10.12 -1.28
C ARG A 216 12.94 10.87 -1.43
N VAL A 217 12.22 11.09 -0.33
CA VAL A 217 10.88 11.70 -0.34
C VAL A 217 10.96 13.08 0.31
N PRO A 218 10.85 14.18 -0.47
CA PRO A 218 10.83 15.54 0.07
C PRO A 218 9.74 15.74 1.11
N GLY A 219 10.10 16.34 2.24
CA GLY A 219 9.18 16.57 3.36
C GLY A 219 8.92 15.31 4.21
N ALA A 220 9.69 14.24 4.04
CA ALA A 220 9.61 13.00 4.81
C ALA A 220 10.81 12.79 5.74
N GLU A 221 11.57 13.84 6.03
CA GLU A 221 12.80 13.79 6.84
C GLU A 221 12.53 13.19 8.24
N VAL A 222 11.32 13.43 8.78
CA VAL A 222 10.88 12.86 10.07
C VAL A 222 10.80 11.33 10.05
N LEU A 223 10.71 10.67 8.90
CA LEU A 223 10.72 9.20 8.83
C LEU A 223 12.00 8.59 9.40
N ALA A 224 13.12 9.32 9.39
CA ALA A 224 14.37 8.86 10.01
C ALA A 224 14.23 8.57 11.51
N THR A 225 13.28 9.20 12.21
CA THR A 225 13.00 8.93 13.63
C THR A 225 11.95 7.83 13.84
N GLY A 226 11.24 7.42 12.79
CA GLY A 226 10.09 6.52 12.88
C GLY A 226 10.42 5.13 13.42
N GLY A 227 11.56 4.56 13.05
CA GLY A 227 11.97 3.24 13.56
C GLY A 227 12.19 3.26 15.07
N ALA A 228 12.86 4.29 15.58
CA ALA A 228 13.06 4.47 17.02
C ALA A 228 11.73 4.70 17.75
N ALA A 229 10.85 5.54 17.21
CA ALA A 229 9.53 5.80 17.78
C ALA A 229 8.66 4.52 17.84
N PHE A 230 8.67 3.70 16.79
CA PHE A 230 7.95 2.43 16.78
C PHE A 230 8.51 1.45 17.81
N LEU A 231 9.84 1.31 17.88
CA LEU A 231 10.49 0.36 18.77
C LEU A 231 10.37 0.74 20.25
N ALA A 232 10.28 2.02 20.57
CA ALA A 232 10.11 2.51 21.95
C ALA A 232 8.80 2.03 22.60
N GLU A 233 7.74 1.87 21.81
CA GLU A 233 6.42 1.39 22.26
C GLU A 233 6.04 0.04 21.63
N ARG A 234 7.04 -0.75 21.20
CA ARG A 234 6.83 -2.01 20.47
C ARG A 234 5.77 -2.94 21.08
N PRO A 235 5.70 -3.17 22.41
CA PRO A 235 4.66 -4.03 22.99
C PRO A 235 3.23 -3.59 22.66
N ALA A 236 2.97 -2.29 22.55
CA ALA A 236 1.64 -1.78 22.18
C ALA A 236 1.31 -2.07 20.71
N TYR A 237 2.30 -1.97 19.81
CA TYR A 237 2.13 -2.31 18.39
C TYR A 237 2.02 -3.83 18.18
N GLU A 238 2.70 -4.64 18.99
CA GLU A 238 2.55 -6.10 18.98
C GLU A 238 1.12 -6.52 19.31
N MET A 239 0.53 -5.96 20.37
CA MET A 239 -0.87 -6.21 20.74
C MET A 239 -1.84 -5.79 19.62
N ASP A 240 -1.62 -4.62 19.03
CA ASP A 240 -2.43 -4.15 17.90
C ASP A 240 -2.28 -5.09 16.68
N PHE A 241 -1.07 -5.55 16.38
CA PHE A 241 -0.83 -6.46 15.25
C PHE A 241 -1.46 -7.83 15.48
N GLU A 242 -1.43 -8.35 16.70
CA GLU A 242 -2.08 -9.62 17.07
C GLU A 242 -3.61 -9.58 16.93
N GLU A 243 -4.23 -8.43 17.21
CA GLU A 243 -5.66 -8.19 17.00
C GLU A 243 -5.98 -8.06 15.50
N PHE A 244 -5.18 -7.28 14.77
CA PHE A 244 -5.42 -6.95 13.36
C PHE A 244 -5.12 -8.09 12.38
N TRP A 245 -4.03 -8.83 12.57
CA TRP A 245 -3.52 -9.78 11.58
C TRP A 245 -4.51 -10.90 11.20
N PRO A 246 -5.24 -11.52 12.14
CA PRO A 246 -6.27 -12.49 11.80
C PRO A 246 -7.40 -11.90 10.95
N GLU A 247 -7.77 -10.64 11.17
CA GLU A 247 -8.88 -9.98 10.45
C GLU A 247 -8.51 -9.70 8.98
N VAL A 248 -7.31 -9.16 8.72
CA VAL A 248 -6.85 -8.93 7.34
C VAL A 248 -6.67 -10.24 6.58
N ARG A 249 -6.19 -11.30 7.24
CA ARG A 249 -6.09 -12.64 6.65
C ARG A 249 -7.47 -13.17 6.25
N ALA A 250 -8.46 -13.06 7.14
CA ALA A 250 -9.82 -13.52 6.85
C ALA A 250 -10.42 -12.77 5.65
N ALA A 251 -10.25 -11.44 5.59
CA ALA A 251 -10.73 -10.62 4.49
C ALA A 251 -10.07 -10.98 3.14
N VAL A 252 -8.77 -11.29 3.16
CA VAL A 252 -8.03 -11.75 1.97
C VAL A 252 -8.47 -13.15 1.55
N ASP A 253 -8.60 -14.08 2.49
CA ASP A 253 -9.01 -15.46 2.20
C ASP A 253 -10.43 -15.49 1.60
N GLU A 254 -11.35 -14.63 2.05
CA GLU A 254 -12.68 -14.46 1.44
C GLU A 254 -12.56 -14.01 -0.03
N LEU A 255 -11.72 -13.01 -0.32
CA LEU A 255 -11.53 -12.51 -1.68
C LEU A 255 -10.92 -13.55 -2.62
N ILE A 256 -9.89 -14.29 -2.16
CA ILE A 256 -9.17 -15.25 -3.00
C ILE A 256 -10.04 -16.48 -3.33
N ASN A 257 -10.95 -16.85 -2.42
CA ASN A 257 -11.84 -18.00 -2.59
C ASN A 257 -13.14 -17.69 -3.36
N THR A 258 -13.37 -16.43 -3.74
CA THR A 258 -14.54 -15.99 -4.53
C THR A 258 -14.20 -15.85 -6.01
#